data_AF-A0A378AZS3-F1
#
_entry.id   AF-A0A378AZS3-F1
#
_cell.length_a   1.000
_cell.length_b   1.000
_cell.length_c   1.000
_cell.angle_alpha   90.00
_cell.angle_beta   90.00
_cell.angle_gamma   90.00
#
_symmetry.space_group_name_H-M   'P 1'
#
loop_
_entity.id
_entity.type
_entity.pdbx_description
1 polymer ?
#
loop_
_entity_poly.entity_id
_entity_poly.type
_entity_poly.pdbx_seq_one_letter_code
_entity_poly.pdbx_strand_id
1 'polypeptide(L)'
;MLTGFDEGRGAVRSFYRADIERYLDISFNETRHDTTKADPMFRRLRTARFLKARATSEGASVGFTGVAARIARVHQYGLRDRVNDSGAMASYPRRELLGLSKTDRMMIARQVIDSLGVR
;
A
#
# COMPACT_ATOMS: atom_id res chain seq x y z
N MET A 1 -43.72 22.08 -19.21
CA MET A 1 -43.91 20.67 -19.65
C MET A 1 -42.53 20.04 -19.68
N LEU A 2 -42.31 18.96 -18.93
CA LEU A 2 -41.03 18.24 -18.84
C LEU A 2 -41.22 16.83 -19.43
N THR A 3 -40.20 16.27 -20.07
CA THR A 3 -40.25 14.90 -20.58
C THR A 3 -39.52 13.98 -19.61
N GLY A 4 -40.15 12.87 -19.22
CA GLY A 4 -39.64 11.92 -18.23
C GLY A 4 -40.14 10.50 -18.49
N PHE A 5 -39.64 9.52 -17.75
CA PHE A 5 -40.06 8.13 -17.87
C PHE A 5 -41.22 7.82 -16.90
N ASP A 6 -42.33 7.29 -17.41
CA ASP A 6 -43.50 6.85 -16.64
C ASP A 6 -43.28 5.40 -16.18
N GLU A 7 -42.97 5.16 -14.90
CA GLU A 7 -42.76 3.79 -14.39
C GLU A 7 -44.05 2.94 -14.44
N GLY A 8 -45.22 3.56 -14.28
CA GLY A 8 -46.51 2.86 -14.31
C GLY A 8 -46.91 2.39 -15.71
N ARG A 9 -46.41 3.05 -16.76
CA ARG A 9 -46.65 2.67 -18.16
C ARG A 9 -45.43 2.14 -18.91
N GLY A 10 -44.24 2.22 -18.33
CA GLY A 10 -42.99 1.76 -18.93
C GLY A 10 -42.57 2.52 -20.20
N ALA A 11 -42.92 3.81 -20.32
CA ALA A 11 -42.63 4.61 -21.52
C ALA A 11 -42.29 6.08 -21.21
N VAL A 12 -41.53 6.73 -22.10
CA VAL A 12 -41.18 8.15 -21.99
C VAL A 12 -42.39 9.01 -22.38
N ARG A 13 -42.76 9.97 -21.52
CA ARG A 13 -43.91 10.86 -21.73
C ARG A 13 -43.61 12.27 -21.25
N SER A 14 -44.41 13.22 -21.71
CA SER A 14 -44.36 14.60 -21.25
C SER A 14 -45.36 14.82 -20.11
N PHE A 15 -44.89 15.44 -19.04
CA PHE A 15 -45.61 15.74 -17.81
C PHE A 15 -45.66 17.25 -17.56
N TYR A 16 -46.72 17.73 -16.93
CA TYR A 16 -46.69 19.06 -16.32
C TYR A 16 -46.05 18.97 -14.95
N ARG A 17 -45.37 20.04 -14.51
CA ARG A 17 -44.63 20.05 -13.24
C ARG A 17 -45.55 19.85 -12.02
N ALA A 18 -46.83 20.21 -12.16
CA ALA A 18 -47.86 19.99 -11.16
C ALA A 18 -48.20 18.50 -10.95
N ASP A 19 -47.94 17.65 -11.95
CA ASP A 19 -48.23 16.21 -11.91
C ASP A 19 -47.02 15.38 -11.41
N ILE A 20 -45.91 16.03 -11.06
CA ILE A 20 -44.69 15.37 -10.58
C ILE A 20 -44.78 15.25 -9.06
N GLU A 21 -45.08 14.05 -8.57
CA GLU A 21 -45.18 13.76 -7.14
C GLU A 21 -43.81 13.86 -6.43
N ARG A 22 -42.73 13.46 -7.11
CA ARG A 22 -41.37 13.50 -6.58
C ARG A 22 -40.35 13.83 -7.67
N TYR A 23 -39.63 14.93 -7.49
CA TYR A 23 -38.49 15.30 -8.32
C TYR A 23 -37.20 14.94 -7.58
N LEU A 24 -36.39 14.05 -8.14
CA LEU A 24 -35.04 13.79 -7.65
C LEU A 24 -34.06 14.65 -8.46
N ASP A 25 -33.49 15.66 -7.84
CA ASP A 25 -32.34 16.36 -8.41
C ASP A 25 -31.13 15.45 -8.31
N ILE A 26 -30.75 14.81 -9.42
CA ILE A 26 -29.52 14.04 -9.49
C ILE A 26 -28.41 15.06 -9.70
N SER A 27 -27.74 15.45 -8.63
CA SER A 27 -26.51 16.21 -8.74
C SER A 27 -25.46 15.35 -9.45
N PHE A 28 -25.09 15.70 -10.67
CA PHE A 28 -24.01 15.06 -11.43
C PHE A 28 -22.61 15.47 -10.94
N ASN A 29 -22.51 16.15 -9.80
CA ASN A 29 -21.23 16.53 -9.25
C ASN A 29 -20.53 15.30 -8.66
N GLU A 30 -19.52 14.80 -9.38
CA GLU A 30 -18.57 13.83 -8.84
C GLU A 30 -17.95 14.40 -7.56
N THR A 31 -18.15 13.72 -6.43
CA THR A 31 -17.42 14.07 -5.20
C THR A 31 -15.98 13.62 -5.36
N ARG A 32 -15.10 14.54 -5.76
CA ARG A 32 -13.66 14.29 -5.84
C ARG A 32 -13.08 14.28 -4.43
N HIS A 33 -12.78 13.08 -3.92
CA HIS A 33 -11.96 12.93 -2.73
C HIS A 33 -10.48 12.95 -3.14
N ASP A 34 -9.82 14.08 -2.93
CA ASP A 34 -8.36 14.13 -3.00
C ASP A 34 -7.79 13.42 -1.76
N THR A 35 -7.39 12.16 -1.96
CA THR A 35 -6.58 11.46 -0.95
C THR A 35 -5.12 11.82 -1.15
N THR A 36 -4.56 12.61 -0.23
CA THR A 36 -3.11 12.81 -0.17
C THR A 36 -2.45 11.47 0.19
N LYS A 37 -1.73 10.88 -0.75
CA LYS A 37 -0.93 9.67 -0.48
C LYS A 37 0.13 10.00 0.56
N ALA A 38 0.08 9.34 1.70
CA ALA A 38 1.09 9.50 2.73
C ALA A 38 2.47 9.09 2.20
N ASP A 39 3.48 9.86 2.58
CA ASP A 39 4.87 9.55 2.26
C ASP A 39 5.24 8.17 2.82
N PRO A 40 6.00 7.36 2.05
CA PRO A 40 6.45 6.07 2.55
C PRO A 40 7.37 6.26 3.75
N MET A 41 7.26 5.38 4.75
CA MET A 41 8.22 5.39 5.87
C MET A 41 9.64 5.06 5.37
N PHE A 42 10.64 5.51 6.13
CA PHE A 42 12.05 5.12 5.94
C PHE A 42 12.68 5.52 4.59
N ARG A 43 12.20 6.60 3.95
CA ARG A 43 12.78 7.16 2.70
C ARG A 43 14.30 7.29 2.73
N ARG A 44 14.87 7.67 3.87
CA ARG A 44 16.32 7.80 4.06
C ARG A 44 17.01 6.46 4.31
N LEU A 45 16.40 5.58 5.12
CA LEU A 45 16.99 4.30 5.51
C LEU A 45 17.28 3.42 4.29
N ARG A 46 16.41 3.44 3.27
CA ARG A 46 16.58 2.67 2.03
C ARG A 46 17.71 3.15 1.11
N THR A 47 18.38 4.26 1.43
CA THR A 47 19.47 4.79 0.59
C THR A 47 20.78 4.03 0.83
N ALA A 48 21.68 4.02 -0.16
CA ALA A 48 23.01 3.41 -0.07
C ALA A 48 23.89 3.97 1.08
N ARG A 49 23.52 5.16 1.59
CA ARG A 49 24.18 5.72 2.77
C ARG A 49 24.00 4.82 4.00
N PHE A 50 22.85 4.19 4.16
CA PHE A 50 22.52 3.35 5.32
C PHE A 50 22.48 1.86 5.01
N LEU A 51 22.10 1.46 3.79
CA LEU A 51 22.14 0.07 3.35
C LEU A 51 23.56 -0.29 2.90
N LYS A 52 24.26 -1.12 3.68
CA LYS A 52 25.64 -1.54 3.44
C LYS A 52 25.69 -2.94 2.87
N ALA A 53 26.49 -3.10 1.82
CA ALA A 53 26.83 -4.40 1.27
C ALA A 53 28.27 -4.76 1.68
N ARG A 54 28.50 -6.03 2.00
CA ARG A 54 29.82 -6.59 2.27
C ARG A 54 29.95 -7.93 1.55
N ALA A 55 31.05 -8.13 0.85
CA ALA A 55 31.38 -9.38 0.18
C ALA A 55 32.67 -9.96 0.74
N THR A 56 32.73 -11.29 0.83
CA THR A 56 33.87 -12.12 1.22
C THR A 56 34.02 -13.28 0.24
N SER A 57 35.09 -14.07 0.33
CA SER A 57 35.25 -15.29 -0.48
C SER A 57 34.10 -16.28 -0.29
N GLU A 58 33.56 -16.32 0.92
CA GLU A 58 32.48 -17.23 1.32
C GLU A 58 31.06 -16.72 0.98
N GLY A 59 30.91 -15.46 0.53
CA GLY A 59 29.61 -14.95 0.14
C GLY A 59 29.42 -13.44 0.27
N ALA A 60 28.16 -12.99 0.19
CA ALA A 60 27.80 -11.59 0.28
C ALA A 60 26.66 -11.36 1.27
N SER A 61 26.71 -10.22 1.96
CA SER A 61 25.69 -9.78 2.92
C SER A 61 25.29 -8.35 2.62
N VAL A 62 24.01 -8.04 2.82
CA VAL A 62 23.46 -6.70 2.68
C VAL A 62 22.59 -6.40 3.90
N GLY A 63 22.80 -5.25 4.52
CA GLY A 63 22.05 -4.88 5.72
C GLY A 63 22.39 -3.51 6.25
N PHE A 64 21.87 -3.23 7.44
CA PHE A 64 22.11 -1.98 8.15
C PHE A 64 23.09 -2.21 9.30
N THR A 65 23.77 -1.15 9.76
CA THR A 65 24.65 -1.19 10.93
C THR A 65 24.26 -0.13 11.97
N GLY A 66 24.73 -0.29 13.21
CA GLY A 66 24.53 0.67 14.30
C GLY A 66 23.06 1.03 14.54
N VAL A 67 22.79 2.34 14.70
CA VAL A 67 21.44 2.87 14.97
C VAL A 67 20.46 2.56 13.84
N ALA A 68 20.90 2.57 12.58
CA ALA A 68 20.06 2.23 11.44
C ALA A 68 19.57 0.77 11.52
N ALA A 69 20.44 -0.15 11.96
CA ALA A 69 20.06 -1.54 12.19
C ALA A 69 19.06 -1.71 13.33
N ARG A 70 19.25 -0.97 14.43
CA ARG A 70 18.30 -0.96 15.56
C ARG A 70 16.92 -0.50 15.11
N ILE A 71 16.84 0.66 14.44
CA ILE A 71 15.59 1.22 13.92
C ILE A 71 14.91 0.21 12.98
N ALA A 72 15.64 -0.32 11.99
CA ALA A 72 15.12 -1.31 11.05
C ALA A 72 14.53 -2.53 11.78
N ARG A 73 15.27 -3.09 12.75
CA ARG A 73 14.86 -4.26 13.53
C ARG A 73 13.60 -3.98 14.36
N VAL A 74 13.58 -2.87 15.09
CA VAL A 74 12.44 -2.46 15.92
C VAL A 74 11.17 -2.37 15.08
N HIS A 75 11.25 -1.68 13.95
CA HIS A 75 10.11 -1.48 13.08
C HIS A 75 9.70 -2.74 12.31
N GLN A 76 10.64 -3.60 11.94
CA GLN A 76 10.34 -4.85 11.24
C GLN A 76 9.62 -5.83 12.16
N TYR A 77 10.15 -6.04 13.37
CA TYR A 77 9.63 -7.05 14.29
C TYR A 77 8.54 -6.54 15.24
N GLY A 78 8.27 -5.23 15.24
CA GLY A 78 7.27 -4.60 16.11
C GLY A 78 7.73 -4.48 17.55
N LEU A 79 9.00 -4.10 17.76
CA LEU A 79 9.57 -3.97 19.10
C LEU A 79 9.21 -2.61 19.71
N ARG A 80 9.55 -2.46 20.98
CA ARG A 80 9.43 -1.20 21.72
C ARG A 80 10.77 -0.46 21.68
N ASP A 81 10.74 0.85 21.43
CA ASP A 81 11.96 1.67 21.36
C ASP A 81 11.72 3.10 21.85
N ARG A 82 12.80 3.78 22.22
CA ARG A 82 12.80 5.17 22.68
C ARG A 82 12.67 6.12 21.50
N VAL A 83 11.72 7.04 21.58
CA VAL A 83 11.39 7.99 20.50
C VAL A 83 12.19 9.29 20.62
N ASN A 84 12.57 9.69 21.83
CA ASN A 84 13.25 10.95 22.10
C ASN A 84 14.14 10.89 23.36
N ASP A 85 14.96 11.92 23.55
CA ASP A 85 15.87 12.04 24.70
C ASP A 85 15.14 12.30 26.04
N SER A 86 13.84 12.57 26.04
CA SER A 86 13.05 12.62 27.29
C SER A 86 12.60 11.24 27.78
N GLY A 87 12.86 10.17 27.03
CA GLY A 87 12.58 8.80 27.46
C GLY A 87 11.21 8.26 27.03
N ALA A 88 10.49 8.98 26.16
CA ALA A 88 9.23 8.48 25.61
C ALA A 88 9.47 7.16 24.86
N MET A 89 8.63 6.17 25.13
CA MET A 89 8.70 4.84 24.53
C MET A 89 7.52 4.63 23.59
N ALA A 90 7.76 4.08 22.41
CA ALA A 90 6.71 3.66 21.49
C ALA A 90 6.82 2.15 21.22
N SER A 91 5.68 1.47 21.17
CA SER A 91 5.57 0.12 20.62
C SER A 91 5.13 0.23 19.17
N TYR A 92 5.89 -0.41 18.27
CA TYR A 92 5.58 -0.37 16.84
C TYR A 92 4.83 -1.61 16.41
N PRO A 93 3.89 -1.50 15.44
CA PRO A 93 3.31 -2.69 14.83
C PRO A 93 4.38 -3.46 14.06
N ARG A 94 4.33 -4.80 14.15
CA ARG A 94 5.16 -5.69 13.35
C ARG A 94 4.83 -5.51 11.88
N ARG A 95 5.86 -5.40 11.04
CA ARG A 95 5.71 -5.33 9.58
C ARG A 95 5.93 -6.72 9.01
N GLU A 96 4.85 -7.48 8.91
CA GLU A 96 4.88 -8.76 8.21
C GLU A 96 5.21 -8.50 6.74
N LEU A 97 6.26 -9.18 6.25
CA LEU A 97 6.47 -9.23 4.81
C LEU A 97 5.29 -10.02 4.25
N LEU A 98 4.64 -9.50 3.21
CA LEU A 98 3.81 -10.32 2.35
C LEU A 98 4.74 -11.40 1.81
N GLY A 99 4.67 -12.57 2.46
CA GLY A 99 5.62 -13.65 2.21
C GLY A 99 5.51 -14.11 0.77
N LEU A 100 6.62 -14.61 0.24
CA LEU A 100 6.58 -15.34 -1.02
C LEU A 100 5.57 -16.47 -0.89
N SER A 101 4.59 -16.54 -1.78
CA SER A 101 3.70 -17.69 -1.86
C SER A 101 4.52 -18.95 -2.17
N LYS A 102 3.92 -20.12 -2.00
CA LYS A 102 4.58 -21.38 -2.40
C LYS A 102 4.99 -21.33 -3.88
N THR A 103 4.14 -20.72 -4.72
CA THR A 103 4.38 -20.51 -6.15
C THR A 103 5.58 -19.60 -6.40
N ASP A 104 5.65 -18.45 -5.71
CA ASP A 104 6.76 -17.50 -5.88
C ASP A 104 8.09 -18.15 -5.49
N ARG A 105 8.10 -18.94 -4.41
CA ARG A 105 9.30 -19.68 -3.98
C ARG A 105 9.73 -20.71 -5.02
N MET A 106 8.79 -21.43 -5.62
CA MET A 106 9.09 -22.39 -6.69
C MET A 106 9.63 -21.71 -7.95
N MET A 107 9.04 -20.58 -8.35
CA MET A 107 9.52 -19.82 -9.51
C MET A 107 10.94 -19.28 -9.30
N ILE A 108 11.21 -18.70 -8.12
CA ILE A 108 12.56 -18.21 -7.78
C ILE A 108 13.55 -19.37 -7.77
N ALA A 109 13.22 -20.49 -7.13
CA ALA A 109 14.10 -21.66 -7.09
C ALA A 109 14.39 -22.20 -8.49
N ARG A 110 13.37 -22.29 -9.36
CA ARG A 110 13.51 -22.69 -10.76
C ARG A 110 14.46 -21.75 -11.50
N GLN A 111 14.23 -20.43 -11.42
CA GLN A 111 15.08 -19.43 -12.07
C GLN A 111 16.53 -19.50 -11.61
N VAL A 112 16.76 -19.72 -10.32
CA VAL A 112 18.12 -19.88 -9.78
C VAL A 112 18.78 -21.14 -10.34
N ILE A 113 18.09 -22.29 -10.34
CA ILE A 113 18.62 -23.55 -10.89
C ILE A 113 18.94 -23.40 -12.39
N ASP A 114 18.01 -22.83 -13.16
CA ASP A 114 18.19 -22.61 -14.60
C ASP A 114 19.39 -21.68 -14.86
N SER A 115 19.62 -20.67 -14.01
CA SER A 115 20.77 -19.75 -14.12
C SER A 115 22.12 -20.41 -13.83
N LEU A 116 22.13 -21.53 -13.11
CA LEU A 116 23.35 -22.29 -12.81
C LEU A 116 23.75 -23.26 -13.93
N GLY A 117 22.98 -23.33 -15.03
CA GLY A 117 23.29 -24.17 -16.18
C GLY A 117 23.13 -25.67 -15.94
N VAL A 118 22.55 -26.07 -14.80
CA VAL A 118 22.20 -27.45 -14.50
C VAL A 118 20.93 -27.78 -15.28
N ARG A 119 21.07 -28.44 -16.43
CA ARG A 119 19.96 -29.05 -17.16
C ARG A 119 19.67 -30.44 -16.65
#